data_AF-A0A293MH05-F1
#
_entry.id   AF-A0A293MH05-F1
#
_cell.length_a   1.000
_cell.length_b   1.000
_cell.length_c   1.000
_cell.angle_alpha   90.00
_cell.angle_beta   90.00
_cell.angle_gamma   90.00
#
_symmetry.space_group_name_H-M   'P 1'
#
loop_
_entity.id
_entity.type
_entity.pdbx_description
1 polymer ?
#
loop_
_entity_poly.entity_id
_entity_poly.type
_entity_poly.pdbx_seq_one_letter_code
_entity_poly.pdbx_strand_id
1 'polypeptide(L)'
;MPGCSAYQCSSRLENGFAVFTIPRGKRDTSRRKLWLQNIGRKEFVPTRSTVLCELHFTEDQFEPRILKEYGRKRIKQDAVPTLFSH
;
A
#
# COMPACT_ATOMS: atom_id res chain seq x y z
N MET A 1 4.56 8.37 -14.41
CA MET A 1 4.98 7.60 -13.21
C MET A 1 3.74 7.25 -12.39
N PRO A 2 3.66 6.06 -11.77
CA PRO A 2 2.52 5.70 -10.93
C PRO A 2 2.53 6.56 -9.65
N GLY A 3 1.42 7.26 -9.37
CA GLY A 3 1.22 8.00 -8.12
C GLY A 3 0.46 7.16 -7.09
N CYS A 4 0.49 7.57 -5.82
CA CYS A 4 -0.32 6.93 -4.79
C CYS A 4 -1.81 6.96 -5.17
N SER A 5 -2.49 5.83 -5.02
CA SER A 5 -3.91 5.67 -5.37
C SER A 5 -4.85 6.02 -4.22
N ALA A 6 -4.33 6.44 -3.06
CA ALA A 6 -5.15 6.93 -1.97
C ALA A 6 -5.85 8.24 -2.36
N TYR A 7 -6.95 8.54 -1.65
CA TYR A 7 -7.63 9.82 -1.79
C TYR A 7 -6.72 10.96 -1.28
N GLN A 8 -6.63 12.05 -2.04
CA GLN A 8 -5.82 13.25 -1.73
C GLN A 8 -4.33 13.01 -1.39
N CYS A 9 -3.77 11.85 -1.73
CA CYS A 9 -2.37 11.59 -1.46
C CYS A 9 -1.47 12.16 -2.57
N SER A 10 -0.81 13.27 -2.25
CA SER A 10 0.16 13.94 -3.13
C SER A 10 1.57 13.32 -3.08
N SER A 11 1.77 12.22 -2.34
CA SER A 11 3.07 11.56 -2.29
C SER A 11 3.39 10.95 -3.66
N ARG A 12 4.30 11.59 -4.39
CA ARG A 12 4.87 11.04 -5.61
C ARG A 12 6.06 10.14 -5.26
N LEU A 13 6.36 9.15 -6.10
CA LEU A 13 7.59 8.35 -5.96
C LEU A 13 8.86 9.22 -5.91
N GLU A 14 8.82 10.42 -6.49
CA GLU A 14 9.92 11.39 -6.46
C GLU A 14 10.33 11.80 -5.04
N ASN A 15 9.43 11.68 -4.05
CA ASN A 15 9.76 12.00 -2.66
C ASN A 15 10.54 10.87 -1.95
N GLY A 16 10.94 9.82 -2.66
CA GLY A 16 11.69 8.69 -2.09
C GLY A 16 10.85 7.70 -1.28
N PHE A 17 9.53 7.87 -1.25
CA PHE A 17 8.65 6.98 -0.50
C PHE A 17 8.52 5.61 -1.18
N ALA A 18 8.59 4.55 -0.39
CA ALA A 18 8.30 3.20 -0.85
C ALA A 18 6.83 3.08 -1.26
N VAL A 19 6.57 2.43 -2.39
CA VAL A 19 5.20 2.15 -2.86
C VAL A 19 4.92 0.66 -2.92
N PHE A 20 3.68 0.29 -2.61
CA PHE A 20 3.22 -1.08 -2.51
C PHE A 20 2.02 -1.29 -3.41
N THR A 21 2.13 -2.29 -4.28
CA THR A 21 1.04 -2.71 -5.17
C THR A 21 0.02 -3.50 -4.39
N ILE A 22 -1.25 -3.33 -4.74
CA ILE A 22 -2.34 -4.09 -4.14
C ILE A 22 -2.12 -5.60 -4.38
N PRO A 23 -2.21 -6.44 -3.33
CA PRO A 23 -2.10 -7.88 -3.44
C PRO A 23 -3.12 -8.47 -4.44
N ARG A 24 -2.67 -9.34 -5.34
CA ARG A 24 -3.52 -9.98 -6.37
C ARG A 24 -3.66 -11.49 -6.22
N GLY A 25 -2.91 -12.10 -5.32
CA GLY A 25 -2.95 -13.55 -5.13
C GLY A 25 -4.34 -14.00 -4.69
N LYS A 26 -4.78 -15.20 -5.11
CA LYS A 26 -6.04 -15.80 -4.63
C LYS A 26 -6.11 -15.87 -3.10
N ARG A 27 -4.95 -16.08 -2.46
CA ARG A 27 -4.78 -16.11 -1.00
C ARG A 27 -4.92 -14.73 -0.33
N ASP A 28 -4.74 -13.65 -1.08
CA ASP A 28 -4.79 -12.28 -0.56
C ASP A 28 -6.17 -11.63 -0.75
N THR A 29 -7.19 -12.37 -1.19
CA THR A 29 -8.50 -11.81 -1.53
C THR A 29 -9.13 -11.04 -0.36
N SER A 30 -9.04 -11.57 0.86
CA SER A 30 -9.56 -10.91 2.07
C SER A 30 -8.82 -9.60 2.37
N ARG A 31 -7.48 -9.64 2.32
CA ARG A 31 -6.64 -8.46 2.51
C ARG A 31 -6.88 -7.40 1.43
N ARG A 32 -6.97 -7.82 0.16
CA ARG A 32 -7.30 -6.95 -0.95
C ARG A 32 -8.64 -6.25 -0.74
N LYS A 33 -9.66 -6.95 -0.21
CA LYS A 33 -10.94 -6.34 0.11
C LYS A 33 -10.79 -5.23 1.15
N LEU A 34 -10.02 -5.46 2.21
CA LEU A 34 -9.73 -4.45 3.24
C LEU A 34 -8.99 -3.23 2.67
N TRP A 35 -7.99 -3.46 1.82
CA TRP A 35 -7.28 -2.38 1.12
C TRP A 35 -8.25 -1.52 0.30
N LEU A 36 -9.12 -2.16 -0.50
CA LEU A 36 -10.10 -1.45 -1.33
C LEU A 36 -11.13 -0.68 -0.49
N GLN A 37 -11.56 -1.26 0.63
CA GLN A 37 -12.45 -0.60 1.59
C GLN A 37 -11.78 0.64 2.20
N ASN A 38 -10.53 0.52 2.66
CA ASN A 38 -9.83 1.62 3.33
C ASN A 38 -9.42 2.75 2.36
N ILE A 39 -9.16 2.43 1.09
CA ILE A 39 -8.98 3.43 0.03
C ILE A 39 -10.25 4.30 -0.14
N GLY A 40 -11.43 3.78 0.22
CA GLY A 40 -12.68 4.56 0.25
C GLY A 40 -13.22 4.95 -1.12
N ARG A 41 -12.69 4.41 -2.22
CA ARG A 41 -13.16 4.69 -3.57
C ARG A 41 -14.27 3.72 -3.97
N LYS A 42 -15.47 4.23 -4.18
CA LYS A 42 -16.62 3.48 -4.71
C LYS A 42 -16.30 2.95 -6.11
N GLU A 43 -16.59 1.67 -6.36
CA GLU A 43 -16.37 0.99 -7.66
C GLU A 43 -14.92 1.02 -8.18
N PHE A 44 -13.96 1.00 -7.26
CA PHE A 44 -12.56 1.06 -7.63
C PHE A 44 -12.01 -0.31 -8.09
N VAL A 45 -11.60 -0.38 -9.35
CA VAL A 45 -10.95 -1.57 -9.94
C VAL A 45 -9.43 -1.42 -9.84
N PRO A 46 -8.74 -2.23 -9.02
CA PRO A 46 -7.29 -2.12 -8.88
C PRO A 46 -6.57 -2.62 -10.14
N THR A 47 -5.84 -1.73 -10.80
CA THR A 47 -5.02 -2.01 -11.98
C THR A 47 -3.55 -2.16 -11.59
N ARG A 48 -2.66 -2.55 -12.51
CA ARG A 48 -1.20 -2.68 -12.23
C ARG A 48 -0.54 -1.38 -11.79
N SER A 49 -1.14 -0.25 -12.13
CA SER A 49 -0.71 1.08 -11.68
C SER A 49 -1.28 1.46 -10.32
N THR A 50 -2.19 0.66 -9.73
CA THR A 50 -2.70 0.94 -8.40
C THR A 50 -1.70 0.54 -7.33
N VAL A 51 -1.10 1.56 -6.73
CA VAL A 51 -0.12 1.44 -5.64
C VAL A 51 -0.47 2.39 -4.49
N LEU A 52 -0.07 2.04 -3.28
CA LEU A 52 -0.15 2.90 -2.10
C LEU A 52 1.26 3.19 -1.58
N CYS A 53 1.52 4.42 -1.15
CA CYS A 53 2.77 4.75 -0.49
C CYS A 53 2.82 4.20 0.93
N GLU A 54 4.02 4.09 1.46
CA GLU A 54 4.30 3.65 2.83
C GLU A 54 3.60 4.47 3.92
N LEU A 55 3.27 5.75 3.65
CA LEU A 55 2.55 6.62 4.61
C LEU A 55 1.17 6.09 5.00
N HIS A 56 0.59 5.17 4.21
CA HIS A 56 -0.70 4.55 4.52
C HIS A 56 -0.59 3.33 5.43
N PHE A 57 0.64 2.92 5.78
CA PHE A 57 0.94 1.79 6.64
C PHE A 57 1.64 2.28 7.90
N THR A 58 1.30 1.68 9.03
CA THR A 58 2.01 1.88 10.29
C THR A 58 3.34 1.12 10.29
N GLU A 59 4.30 1.53 11.11
CA GLU A 59 5.65 0.93 11.10
C GLU A 59 5.67 -0.57 11.43
N ASP A 60 4.71 -1.05 12.23
CA ASP A 60 4.54 -2.46 12.57
C ASP A 60 4.11 -3.34 11.39
N GLN A 61 3.60 -2.73 10.32
CA GLN A 61 3.15 -3.42 9.12
C GLN A 61 4.30 -3.77 8.18
N PHE A 62 5.49 -3.23 8.43
CA PHE A 62 6.68 -3.52 7.64
C PHE A 62 7.46 -4.70 8.22
N GLU A 63 8.23 -5.33 7.36
CA GLU A 63 9.16 -6.40 7.70
C GLU A 63 10.51 -5.79 8.08
N PRO A 64 10.81 -5.58 9.39
CA PRO A 64 12.05 -4.91 9.80
C PRO A 64 13.29 -5.71 9.40
N ARG A 65 13.18 -7.04 9.31
CA ARG A 65 14.25 -7.92 8.82
C ARG A 65 14.61 -7.58 7.37
N ILE A 66 13.60 -7.40 6.51
CA ILE A 66 13.83 -7.10 5.09
C ILE A 66 14.44 -5.71 4.92
N LEU A 67 13.99 -4.73 5.70
CA LEU A 67 14.58 -3.39 5.69
C LEU A 67 16.06 -3.43 6.11
N LYS A 68 16.39 -4.19 7.18
CA LYS A 68 17.75 -4.31 7.69
C LYS A 68 18.68 -5.06 6.74
N GLU A 69 18.21 -6.11 6.08
CA GLU A 69 19.03 -6.95 5.19
C GLU A 69 19.19 -6.37 3.79
N TYR A 70 18.15 -5.75 3.24
CA TYR A 70 18.10 -5.35 1.83
C TYR A 70 17.97 -3.84 1.61
N GLY A 71 17.83 -3.04 2.69
CA GLY A 71 17.63 -1.59 2.58
C GLY A 71 16.32 -1.18 1.90
N ARG A 72 15.37 -2.12 1.72
CA ARG A 72 14.08 -1.86 1.09
C ARG A 72 12.94 -2.17 2.03
N LYS A 73 11.92 -1.31 2.04
CA LYS A 73 10.70 -1.55 2.82
C LYS A 73 9.84 -2.59 2.12
N ARG A 74 9.37 -3.56 2.90
CA ARG A 74 8.42 -4.59 2.45
C ARG A 74 7.34 -4.70 3.50
N ILE A 75 6.10 -4.66 3.06
CA ILE A 75 4.95 -4.90 3.93
C ILE A 75 4.80 -6.40 4.22
N LYS A 76 4.31 -6.72 5.42
CA LYS A 76 3.96 -8.08 5.83
C LYS A 76 2.80 -8.64 5.00
N GLN A 77 2.56 -9.94 5.10
CA GLN A 77 1.45 -10.60 4.38
C GLN A 77 0.07 -10.25 4.94
N ASP A 78 0.00 -9.82 6.18
CA ASP A 78 -1.20 -9.37 6.90
C ASP A 78 -1.35 -7.84 6.90
N ALA A 79 -0.41 -7.11 6.31
CA ALA A 79 -0.44 -5.66 6.28
C ALA A 79 -1.65 -5.10 5.51
N VAL A 80 -2.40 -4.22 6.16
CA VAL A 80 -3.57 -3.50 5.66
C VAL A 80 -3.34 -2.00 5.86
N PRO A 81 -3.47 -1.17 4.82
CA PRO A 81 -3.32 0.27 4.98
C PRO A 81 -4.47 0.78 5.84
N THR A 82 -4.16 1.49 6.91
CA THR A 82 -5.16 2.03 7.85
C THR A 82 -5.08 3.55 7.95
N LEU A 83 -3.96 4.14 7.55
CA LEU A 83 -3.73 5.58 7.64
C LEU A 83 -4.25 6.27 6.39
N PHE A 84 -5.52 6.65 6.38
CA PHE A 84 -6.11 7.47 5.33
C PHE A 84 -6.75 8.71 5.95
N SER A 85 -6.42 9.88 5.42
CA SER A 85 -7.13 11.12 5.73
C SER A 85 -8.34 11.21 4.79
N HIS A 86 -9.53 10.87 5.31
CA HIS A 86 -10.81 11.03 4.62
C HIS A 86 -11.52 12.30 5.08
#